data_AF-A0A7C4HAF8-F1
#
_entry.id   AF-A0A7C4HAF8-F1
#
_cell.length_a   1.000
_cell.length_b   1.000
_cell.length_c   1.000
_cell.angle_alpha   90.00
_cell.angle_beta   90.00
_cell.angle_gamma   90.00
#
_symmetry.space_group_name_H-M   'P 1'
#
loop_
_entity.id
_entity.type
_entity.pdbx_description
1 polymer ?
#
loop_
_entity_poly.entity_id
_entity_poly.type
_entity_poly.pdbx_seq_one_letter_code
_entity_poly.pdbx_strand_id
1 'polypeptide(L)'
;MSKDYGFDLLKDEKLDVLIRPHPLSFMRYYATSIYLLLLTIALNEVYRTYIKSNQALLDFLKNLFAIIPWIRLESLLLLLILWAILVLSGLIIGVLWVSKMPLIYMVLIGVAGTILEIYFPEPPEILSLPKPLWVLIISFIVGFLLVEAYRRGHRYFLTNYRIVTVKRFITREVREIMYDKIADIYIDQGLLGRIFNYGTIIPVSESGFGLGEDAALASLSAAAPIGKKGVMGVSVGGKRGVSRPRAATYFSLYGVPDPRRIRGIIGERQLEFKEAPILRRIEDLLREEKKSKEKEGG
;
A
#
# COMPACT_ATOMS: atom_id res chain seq x y z
N MET A 1 -0.71 -34.18 2.35
CA MET A 1 -0.86 -32.93 1.56
C MET A 1 0.02 -31.86 2.17
N SER A 2 1.23 -31.66 1.63
CA SER A 2 2.08 -30.51 2.02
C SER A 2 1.34 -29.24 1.63
N LYS A 3 0.95 -28.41 2.61
CA LYS A 3 0.40 -27.09 2.33
C LYS A 3 1.57 -26.25 1.80
N ASP A 4 1.51 -25.83 0.53
CA ASP A 4 2.51 -24.92 -0.05
C ASP A 4 2.37 -23.52 0.58
N TYR A 5 3.14 -23.31 1.65
CA TYR A 5 3.21 -22.04 2.37
C TYR A 5 4.04 -20.99 1.61
N GLY A 6 4.78 -21.40 0.58
CA GLY A 6 5.73 -20.52 -0.12
C GLY A 6 6.98 -20.20 0.71
N PHE A 7 7.32 -21.03 1.68
CA PHE A 7 8.60 -21.09 2.40
C PHE A 7 8.67 -22.44 3.14
N ASP A 8 9.88 -22.87 3.50
CA ASP A 8 10.09 -24.13 4.20
C ASP A 8 10.08 -23.91 5.71
N LEU A 9 9.36 -24.80 6.41
CA LEU A 9 9.32 -24.83 7.86
C LEU A 9 10.63 -25.45 8.39
N LEU A 10 11.16 -24.87 9.46
CA LEU A 10 12.29 -25.40 10.23
C LEU A 10 11.86 -26.70 10.95
N LYS A 11 12.86 -27.45 11.42
CA LYS A 11 12.62 -28.66 12.20
C LYS A 11 11.79 -28.33 13.45
N ASP A 12 10.70 -29.05 13.65
CA ASP A 12 9.71 -28.85 14.73
C ASP A 12 8.98 -27.49 14.72
N GLU A 13 9.05 -26.73 13.62
CA GLU A 13 8.28 -25.49 13.45
C GLU A 13 6.83 -25.80 13.12
N LYS A 14 5.91 -25.19 13.88
CA LYS A 14 4.47 -25.29 13.70
C LYS A 14 3.89 -23.93 13.37
N LEU A 15 2.95 -23.92 12.43
CA LEU A 15 2.19 -22.73 12.08
C LEU A 15 1.08 -22.50 13.10
N ASP A 16 1.12 -21.37 13.80
CA ASP A 16 0.08 -20.98 14.75
C ASP A 16 -1.10 -20.33 14.02
N VAL A 17 -0.79 -19.29 13.23
CA VAL A 17 -1.83 -18.47 12.59
C VAL A 17 -1.38 -18.04 11.19
N LEU A 18 -2.29 -18.21 10.22
CA LEU A 18 -2.20 -17.60 8.90
C LEU A 18 -3.11 -16.37 8.86
N ILE A 19 -2.53 -15.22 8.55
CA ILE A 19 -3.22 -13.93 8.49
C ILE A 19 -3.21 -13.42 7.06
N ARG A 20 -4.34 -12.83 6.66
CA ARG A 20 -4.48 -12.08 5.40
C ARG A 20 -4.91 -10.65 5.69
N PRO A 21 -4.47 -9.67 4.88
CA PRO A 21 -4.87 -8.29 5.08
C PRO A 21 -6.36 -8.07 4.82
N HIS A 22 -6.96 -7.23 5.66
CA HIS A 22 -8.32 -6.75 5.52
C HIS A 22 -8.44 -5.83 4.27
N PRO A 23 -9.50 -5.95 3.44
CA PRO A 23 -9.69 -5.12 2.24
C PRO A 23 -9.59 -3.62 2.50
N LEU A 24 -10.20 -3.14 3.58
CA LEU A 24 -10.20 -1.71 3.93
C LEU A 24 -8.82 -1.15 4.29
N SER A 25 -7.83 -1.99 4.60
CA SER A 25 -6.46 -1.51 4.79
C SER A 25 -5.87 -0.93 3.50
N PHE A 26 -6.33 -1.39 2.33
CA PHE A 26 -5.90 -0.91 1.01
C PHE A 26 -6.84 0.18 0.45
N MET A 27 -7.75 0.74 1.27
CA MET A 27 -8.76 1.70 0.83
C MET A 27 -8.18 2.90 0.09
N ARG A 28 -6.97 3.36 0.42
CA ARG A 28 -6.28 4.42 -0.33
C ARG A 28 -6.22 4.11 -1.83
N TYR A 29 -5.87 2.89 -2.21
CA TYR A 29 -5.75 2.48 -3.62
C TYR A 29 -7.11 2.22 -4.28
N TYR A 30 -8.09 1.72 -3.52
CA TYR A 30 -9.45 1.64 -4.02
C TYR A 30 -10.03 3.04 -4.25
N ALA A 31 -9.73 4.02 -3.40
CA ALA A 31 -10.19 5.40 -3.53
C ALA A 31 -9.68 6.06 -4.81
N THR A 32 -8.43 5.83 -5.22
CA THR A 32 -7.92 6.32 -6.52
C THR A 32 -8.65 5.70 -7.70
N SER A 33 -9.02 4.42 -7.61
CA SER A 33 -9.78 3.75 -8.68
C SER A 33 -11.21 4.31 -8.73
N ILE A 34 -11.88 4.41 -7.58
CA ILE A 34 -13.23 4.98 -7.46
C ILE A 34 -13.25 6.44 -7.93
N TYR A 35 -12.19 7.20 -7.65
CA TYR A 35 -12.03 8.57 -8.16
C TYR A 35 -12.08 8.64 -9.69
N LEU A 36 -11.42 7.71 -10.41
CA LEU A 36 -11.48 7.66 -11.88
C LEU A 36 -12.88 7.36 -12.39
N LEU A 37 -13.64 6.50 -11.70
CA LEU A 37 -15.03 6.23 -12.04
C LEU A 37 -15.91 7.47 -11.85
N LEU A 38 -15.77 8.16 -10.71
CA LEU A 38 -16.50 9.41 -10.44
C LEU A 38 -16.12 10.50 -11.46
N LEU A 39 -14.85 10.59 -11.82
CA LEU A 39 -14.37 11.51 -12.85
C LEU A 39 -15.00 11.20 -14.21
N THR A 40 -15.15 9.92 -14.56
CA THR A 40 -15.82 9.50 -15.79
C THR A 40 -17.27 10.00 -15.84
N ILE A 41 -18.01 9.81 -14.74
CA ILE A 41 -19.40 10.25 -14.65
C ILE A 41 -19.47 11.78 -14.77
N ALA A 42 -18.64 12.50 -14.00
CA ALA A 42 -18.61 13.97 -14.03
C ALA A 42 -18.26 14.52 -15.41
N LEU A 43 -17.25 13.97 -16.09
CA LEU A 43 -16.84 14.41 -17.43
C LEU A 43 -17.88 14.06 -18.50
N ASN A 44 -18.58 12.93 -18.38
CA ASN A 44 -19.67 12.60 -19.28
C ASN A 44 -20.82 13.61 -19.16
N GLU A 45 -21.18 14.03 -17.95
CA GLU A 45 -22.20 15.07 -17.74
C GLU A 45 -21.76 16.42 -18.32
N VAL A 46 -20.49 16.78 -18.14
CA VAL A 46 -19.92 18.01 -18.75
C VAL A 46 -19.95 17.94 -20.27
N TYR A 47 -19.57 16.80 -20.84
CA TYR A 47 -19.57 16.58 -22.29
C TYR A 47 -20.98 16.71 -22.88
N ARG A 48 -21.97 16.05 -22.30
CA ARG A 48 -23.35 16.07 -22.79
C ARG A 48 -23.99 17.45 -22.66
N THR A 49 -23.81 18.10 -21.51
CA THR A 49 -24.52 19.34 -21.18
C THR A 49 -23.85 20.57 -21.80
N TYR A 50 -22.52 20.66 -21.76
CA TYR A 50 -21.80 21.89 -22.12
C TYR A 50 -21.05 21.78 -23.45
N ILE A 51 -20.49 20.63 -23.80
CA ILE A 51 -19.66 20.52 -25.01
C ILE A 51 -20.54 20.23 -26.23
N LYS A 52 -21.35 19.18 -26.15
CA LYS A 52 -22.21 18.74 -27.27
C LYS A 52 -23.36 19.71 -27.56
N SER A 53 -23.87 20.38 -26.54
CA SER A 53 -25.03 21.28 -26.65
C SER A 53 -24.68 22.66 -27.25
N ASN A 54 -23.45 23.14 -27.10
CA ASN A 54 -23.05 24.50 -27.47
C ASN A 54 -22.46 24.58 -28.88
N GLN A 55 -23.31 24.79 -29.87
CA GLN A 55 -22.90 24.93 -31.27
C GLN A 55 -21.91 26.11 -31.50
N ALA A 56 -22.12 27.25 -30.84
CA ALA A 56 -21.23 28.41 -30.94
C ALA A 56 -19.80 28.10 -30.47
N LEU A 57 -19.65 27.26 -29.44
CA LEU A 57 -18.35 26.85 -28.92
C LEU A 57 -17.64 25.93 -29.93
N LEU A 58 -18.38 24.98 -30.51
CA LEU A 58 -17.85 24.09 -31.54
C LEU A 58 -17.42 24.85 -32.80
N ASP A 59 -18.17 25.87 -33.21
CA ASP A 59 -17.83 26.67 -34.38
C ASP A 59 -16.62 27.58 -34.13
N PHE A 60 -16.48 28.16 -32.93
CA PHE A 60 -15.25 28.84 -32.53
C PHE A 60 -14.04 27.88 -32.57
N LEU A 61 -14.19 26.67 -32.04
CA LEU A 61 -13.12 25.67 -32.06
C LEU A 61 -12.78 25.21 -33.47
N LYS A 62 -13.75 25.08 -34.39
CA LYS A 62 -13.49 24.78 -35.81
C LYS A 62 -12.55 25.82 -36.42
N ASN A 63 -12.78 27.09 -36.12
CA ASN A 63 -11.96 28.17 -36.63
C ASN A 63 -10.54 28.18 -36.02
N LEU A 64 -10.40 27.81 -34.75
CA LEU A 64 -9.12 27.78 -34.05
C LEU A 64 -8.26 26.54 -34.38
N PHE A 65 -8.91 25.38 -34.58
CA PHE A 65 -8.26 24.08 -34.77
C PHE A 65 -8.49 23.48 -36.17
N ALA A 66 -8.74 24.32 -37.18
CA ALA A 66 -8.96 23.93 -38.58
C ALA A 66 -7.84 23.05 -39.19
N ILE A 67 -6.70 22.93 -38.51
CA ILE A 67 -5.48 22.22 -38.94
C ILE A 67 -5.57 20.70 -38.64
N ILE A 68 -6.51 20.24 -37.81
CA ILE A 68 -6.60 18.82 -37.41
C ILE A 68 -7.93 18.19 -37.86
N PRO A 69 -8.08 17.84 -39.15
CA PRO A 69 -9.33 17.32 -39.69
C PRO A 69 -9.69 15.90 -39.22
N TRP A 70 -8.75 15.18 -38.60
CA TRP A 70 -8.89 13.74 -38.30
C TRP A 70 -9.50 13.47 -36.92
N ILE A 71 -9.66 14.51 -36.08
CA ILE A 71 -10.17 14.37 -34.72
C ILE A 71 -11.41 15.25 -34.54
N ARG A 72 -12.45 14.72 -33.90
CA ARG A 72 -13.65 15.50 -33.57
C ARG A 72 -13.30 16.57 -32.55
N LEU A 73 -13.71 17.81 -32.80
CA LEU A 73 -13.38 18.96 -31.93
C LEU A 73 -13.98 18.83 -30.53
N GLU A 74 -15.16 18.23 -30.42
CA GLU A 74 -15.80 17.90 -29.14
C GLU A 74 -14.93 16.94 -28.29
N SER A 75 -14.34 15.94 -28.94
CA SER A 75 -13.43 14.99 -28.29
C SER A 75 -12.10 15.61 -27.93
N LEU A 76 -11.55 16.50 -28.77
CA LEU A 76 -10.31 17.23 -28.49
C LEU A 76 -10.43 18.10 -27.24
N LEU A 77 -11.50 18.88 -27.12
CA LEU A 77 -11.71 19.72 -25.95
C LEU A 77 -11.87 18.87 -24.68
N LEU A 78 -12.64 17.77 -24.77
CA LEU A 78 -12.78 16.84 -23.66
C LEU A 78 -11.43 16.23 -23.25
N LEU A 79 -10.59 15.87 -24.22
CA LEU A 79 -9.25 15.33 -24.00
C LEU A 79 -8.34 16.36 -23.31
N LEU A 80 -8.38 17.63 -23.71
CA LEU A 80 -7.63 18.70 -23.05
C LEU A 80 -8.08 18.90 -21.60
N ILE A 81 -9.39 18.94 -21.35
CA ILE A 81 -9.96 19.01 -19.99
C ILE A 81 -9.54 17.80 -19.16
N LEU A 82 -9.60 16.60 -19.75
CA LEU A 82 -9.18 15.37 -19.11
C LEU A 82 -7.71 15.44 -18.66
N TRP A 83 -6.80 15.86 -19.54
CA TRP A 83 -5.39 16.05 -19.20
C TRP A 83 -5.18 17.04 -18.07
N ALA A 84 -5.84 18.20 -18.14
CA ALA A 84 -5.73 19.22 -17.10
C ALA A 84 -6.14 18.66 -15.73
N ILE A 85 -7.26 17.94 -15.66
CA ILE A 85 -7.75 17.34 -14.41
C ILE A 85 -6.87 16.19 -13.94
N LEU A 86 -6.40 15.31 -14.83
CA LEU A 86 -5.53 14.18 -14.47
C LEU A 86 -4.18 14.64 -13.93
N VAL A 87 -3.56 15.64 -14.55
CA VAL A 87 -2.29 16.21 -14.07
C VAL A 87 -2.49 16.91 -12.73
N LEU A 88 -3.52 17.75 -12.61
CA LEU A 88 -3.80 18.46 -11.36
C LEU A 88 -4.11 17.50 -10.21
N SER A 89 -5.01 16.54 -10.44
CA SER A 89 -5.36 15.53 -9.43
C SER A 89 -4.19 14.59 -9.12
N GLY A 90 -3.40 14.21 -10.12
CA GLY A 90 -2.18 13.42 -9.94
C GLY A 90 -1.14 14.12 -9.05
N LEU A 91 -0.97 15.44 -9.20
CA LEU A 91 -0.11 16.24 -8.34
C LEU A 91 -0.65 16.31 -6.91
N ILE A 92 -1.94 16.59 -6.75
CA ILE A 92 -2.59 16.69 -5.43
C ILE A 92 -2.49 15.34 -4.69
N ILE A 93 -2.88 14.24 -5.34
CA ILE A 93 -2.83 12.89 -4.75
C ILE A 93 -1.38 12.50 -4.47
N GLY A 94 -0.45 12.81 -5.37
CA GLY A 94 0.98 12.54 -5.18
C GLY A 94 1.55 13.23 -3.95
N VAL A 95 1.20 14.50 -3.72
CA VAL A 95 1.58 15.25 -2.52
C VAL A 95 0.93 14.65 -1.27
N LEU A 96 -0.38 14.37 -1.31
CA LEU A 96 -1.10 13.77 -0.19
C LEU A 96 -0.53 12.40 0.23
N TRP A 97 -0.07 11.61 -0.74
CA TRP A 97 0.46 10.27 -0.49
C TRP A 97 1.97 10.26 -0.29
N VAL A 98 2.63 11.41 -0.43
CA VAL A 98 4.10 11.53 -0.39
C VAL A 98 4.73 10.53 -1.36
N SER A 99 4.19 10.42 -2.57
CA SER A 99 4.65 9.49 -3.60
C SER A 99 4.45 10.07 -5.00
N LYS A 100 5.41 9.83 -5.89
CA LYS A 100 5.32 10.24 -7.30
C LYS A 100 4.46 9.29 -8.15
N MET A 101 4.13 8.10 -7.64
CA MET A 101 3.44 7.04 -8.38
C MET A 101 2.03 7.43 -8.87
N PRO A 102 1.19 8.13 -8.07
CA PRO A 102 -0.12 8.57 -8.55
C PRO A 102 -0.03 9.49 -9.76
N LEU A 103 0.93 10.42 -9.78
CA LEU A 103 1.14 11.31 -10.93
C LEU A 103 1.51 10.53 -12.18
N ILE A 104 2.47 9.61 -12.07
CA ILE A 104 2.89 8.75 -13.21
C ILE A 104 1.70 7.96 -13.73
N TYR A 105 0.90 7.37 -12.83
CA TYR A 105 -0.30 6.63 -13.20
C TYR A 105 -1.32 7.50 -13.95
N MET A 106 -1.62 8.70 -13.45
CA MET A 106 -2.55 9.63 -14.12
C MET A 106 -2.04 10.09 -15.48
N VAL A 107 -0.73 10.34 -15.62
CA VAL A 107 -0.13 10.70 -16.92
C VAL A 107 -0.23 9.53 -17.90
N LEU A 108 0.05 8.30 -17.47
CA LEU A 108 -0.09 7.12 -18.32
C LEU A 108 -1.53 6.93 -18.83
N ILE A 109 -2.52 7.20 -17.97
CA ILE A 109 -3.95 7.21 -18.36
C ILE A 109 -4.22 8.30 -19.41
N GLY A 110 -3.69 9.51 -19.20
CA GLY A 110 -3.82 10.61 -20.17
C GLY A 110 -3.24 10.24 -21.54
N VAL A 111 -2.03 9.66 -21.56
CA VAL A 111 -1.38 9.17 -22.78
C VAL A 111 -2.23 8.07 -23.43
N ALA A 112 -2.71 7.09 -22.66
CA ALA A 112 -3.59 6.06 -23.19
C ALA A 112 -4.89 6.64 -23.78
N GLY A 113 -5.44 7.68 -23.15
CA GLY A 113 -6.57 8.46 -23.67
C GLY A 113 -6.30 9.09 -25.03
N THR A 114 -5.12 9.70 -25.20
CA THR A 114 -4.71 10.29 -26.49
C THR A 114 -4.52 9.23 -27.58
N ILE A 115 -3.90 8.10 -27.23
CA ILE A 115 -3.69 6.98 -28.16
C ILE A 115 -5.04 6.41 -28.59
N LEU A 116 -5.97 6.25 -27.64
CA LEU A 116 -7.31 5.76 -27.96
C LEU A 116 -8.05 6.71 -28.92
N GLU A 117 -7.97 8.01 -28.69
CA GLU A 117 -8.63 9.01 -29.54
C GLU A 117 -8.10 9.00 -30.99
N ILE A 118 -6.78 8.87 -31.16
CA ILE A 118 -6.11 8.99 -32.46
C ILE A 118 -6.22 7.70 -33.28
N TYR A 119 -6.00 6.54 -32.65
CA TYR A 119 -5.76 5.29 -33.39
C TYR A 119 -6.97 4.36 -33.42
N PHE A 120 -7.93 4.49 -32.50
CA PHE A 120 -9.05 3.55 -32.42
C PHE A 120 -10.32 4.12 -33.06
N PRO A 121 -11.06 3.29 -33.82
CA PRO A 121 -12.33 3.69 -34.40
C PRO A 121 -13.38 3.93 -33.29
N GLU A 122 -14.49 4.59 -33.65
CA GLU A 122 -15.58 4.85 -32.70
C GLU A 122 -16.10 3.53 -32.11
N PRO A 123 -16.18 3.42 -30.77
CA PRO A 123 -16.74 2.25 -30.13
C PRO A 123 -18.24 2.15 -30.46
N PRO A 124 -18.81 0.93 -30.47
CA PRO A 124 -20.24 0.74 -30.68
C PRO A 124 -21.05 1.56 -29.66
N GLU A 125 -22.18 2.14 -30.09
CA GLU A 125 -23.02 3.10 -29.34
C GLU A 125 -23.76 2.51 -28.12
N ILE A 126 -23.19 1.51 -27.45
CA ILE A 126 -23.81 0.80 -26.33
C ILE A 126 -24.04 1.73 -25.13
N LEU A 127 -23.16 2.72 -24.91
CA LEU A 127 -23.21 3.59 -23.72
C LEU A 127 -23.19 5.10 -24.03
N SER A 128 -23.17 5.50 -25.31
CA SER A 128 -23.06 6.91 -25.74
C SER A 128 -21.98 7.69 -24.98
N LEU A 129 -20.83 7.05 -24.76
CA LEU A 129 -19.67 7.63 -24.09
C LEU A 129 -18.62 8.05 -25.13
N PRO A 130 -18.07 9.27 -25.04
CA PRO A 130 -16.95 9.66 -25.87
C PRO A 130 -15.72 8.78 -25.58
N LYS A 131 -14.97 8.45 -26.64
CA LYS A 131 -13.75 7.62 -26.62
C LYS A 131 -12.83 7.84 -25.41
N PRO A 132 -12.35 9.06 -25.07
CA PRO A 132 -11.35 9.22 -24.01
C PRO A 132 -11.85 8.78 -22.63
N LEU A 133 -13.17 8.74 -22.39
CA LEU A 133 -13.74 8.28 -21.13
C LEU A 133 -13.73 6.75 -20.98
N TRP A 134 -13.66 5.99 -22.07
CA TRP A 134 -13.50 4.54 -22.01
C TRP A 134 -12.19 4.14 -21.34
N VAL A 135 -11.12 4.91 -21.55
CA VAL A 135 -9.83 4.67 -20.88
C VAL A 135 -9.97 4.79 -19.36
N LEU A 136 -10.79 5.71 -18.85
CA LEU A 136 -11.02 5.84 -17.41
C LEU A 136 -11.77 4.65 -16.83
N ILE A 137 -12.78 4.12 -17.54
CA ILE A 137 -13.52 2.93 -17.12
C ILE A 137 -12.62 1.70 -17.10
N ILE A 138 -11.84 1.50 -18.18
CA ILE A 138 -10.88 0.39 -18.25
C ILE A 138 -9.85 0.53 -17.13
N SER A 139 -9.33 1.73 -16.90
CA SER A 139 -8.37 2.00 -15.82
C SER A 139 -8.96 1.80 -14.43
N PHE A 140 -10.25 2.10 -14.24
CA PHE A 140 -10.95 1.77 -12.99
C PHE A 140 -11.00 0.26 -12.75
N ILE A 141 -11.43 -0.52 -13.76
CA ILE A 141 -11.55 -1.98 -13.64
C ILE A 141 -10.17 -2.60 -13.41
N VAL A 142 -9.19 -2.25 -14.24
CA VAL A 142 -7.82 -2.75 -14.14
C VAL A 142 -7.20 -2.34 -12.81
N GLY A 143 -7.34 -1.08 -12.40
CA GLY A 143 -6.86 -0.59 -11.12
C GLY A 143 -7.47 -1.36 -9.94
N PHE A 144 -8.79 -1.56 -9.93
CA PHE A 144 -9.47 -2.32 -8.88
C PHE A 144 -8.98 -3.77 -8.80
N LEU A 145 -8.83 -4.44 -9.95
CA LEU A 145 -8.31 -5.81 -10.04
C LEU A 145 -6.86 -5.90 -9.57
N LEU A 146 -6.00 -4.95 -9.97
CA LEU A 146 -4.60 -4.89 -9.55
C LEU A 146 -4.49 -4.68 -8.04
N VAL A 147 -5.32 -3.83 -7.44
CA VAL A 147 -5.33 -3.62 -5.98
C VAL A 147 -5.75 -4.89 -5.26
N GLU A 148 -6.77 -5.59 -5.75
CA GLU A 148 -7.22 -6.84 -5.14
C GLU A 148 -6.18 -7.97 -5.27
N ALA A 149 -5.53 -8.08 -6.44
CA ALA A 149 -4.43 -9.01 -6.63
C ALA A 149 -3.22 -8.65 -5.74
N TYR A 150 -2.90 -7.36 -5.58
CA TYR A 150 -1.84 -6.88 -4.70
C TYR A 150 -2.14 -7.25 -3.25
N ARG A 151 -3.37 -7.00 -2.79
CA ARG A 151 -3.83 -7.36 -1.44
C ARG A 151 -3.75 -8.86 -1.19
N ARG A 152 -4.28 -9.68 -2.11
CA ARG A 152 -4.25 -11.15 -2.00
C ARG A 152 -2.84 -11.72 -2.03
N GLY A 153 -1.90 -10.99 -2.64
CA GLY A 153 -0.49 -11.34 -2.66
C GLY A 153 0.21 -11.28 -1.30
N HIS A 154 -0.34 -10.54 -0.33
CA HIS A 154 0.24 -10.44 1.01
C HIS A 154 -0.33 -11.52 1.92
N ARG A 155 0.57 -12.31 2.51
CA ARG A 155 0.25 -13.36 3.49
C ARG A 155 1.23 -13.25 4.63
N TYR A 156 0.72 -13.38 5.86
CA TYR A 156 1.55 -13.37 7.04
C TYR A 156 1.35 -14.64 7.83
N PHE A 157 2.44 -15.23 8.29
CA PHE A 157 2.47 -16.49 9.01
C PHE A 157 3.13 -16.23 10.35
N LEU A 158 2.40 -16.53 11.42
CA LEU A 158 2.95 -16.59 12.76
C LEU A 158 3.21 -18.05 13.07
N THR A 159 4.47 -18.37 13.36
CA THR A 159 4.89 -19.71 13.78
C THR A 159 5.27 -19.68 15.26
N ASN A 160 5.66 -20.82 15.80
CA ASN A 160 6.25 -20.90 17.13
C ASN A 160 7.65 -20.27 17.24
N TYR A 161 8.40 -20.07 16.15
CA TYR A 161 9.78 -19.51 16.21
C TYR A 161 9.92 -18.08 15.67
N ARG A 162 9.14 -17.74 14.65
CA ARG A 162 9.31 -16.51 13.87
C ARG A 162 8.03 -16.02 13.23
N ILE A 163 8.04 -14.74 12.87
CA ILE A 163 7.04 -14.13 12.01
C ILE A 163 7.57 -14.16 10.58
N VAL A 164 6.80 -14.76 9.66
CA VAL A 164 7.13 -14.84 8.23
C VAL A 164 6.14 -13.99 7.44
N THR A 165 6.64 -12.98 6.74
CA THR A 165 5.86 -12.13 5.83
C THR A 165 6.18 -12.50 4.39
N VAL A 166 5.14 -12.80 3.61
CA VAL A 166 5.26 -13.20 2.22
C VAL A 166 4.45 -12.25 1.35
N LYS A 167 5.12 -11.64 0.37
CA LYS A 167 4.49 -10.81 -0.67
C LYS A 167 4.70 -11.48 -2.03
N ARG A 168 3.60 -11.82 -2.68
CA ARG A 168 3.55 -12.45 -4.01
C ARG A 168 2.57 -11.71 -4.90
N PHE A 169 3.06 -10.74 -5.67
CA PHE A 169 2.24 -9.98 -6.63
C PHE A 169 2.89 -9.86 -8.01
N ILE A 170 4.19 -9.51 -8.03
CA ILE A 170 5.03 -9.48 -9.24
C ILE A 170 6.35 -10.18 -8.91
N THR A 171 7.02 -9.67 -7.89
CA THR A 171 8.15 -10.32 -7.23
C THR A 171 7.66 -11.19 -6.08
N ARG A 172 8.46 -12.18 -5.72
CA ARG A 172 8.31 -12.96 -4.48
C ARG A 172 9.31 -12.42 -3.48
N GLU A 173 8.81 -11.80 -2.43
CA GLU A 173 9.58 -11.35 -1.30
C GLU A 173 9.12 -12.14 -0.08
N VAL A 174 10.04 -12.91 0.50
CA VAL A 174 9.84 -13.63 1.76
C VAL A 174 10.74 -12.99 2.78
N ARG A 175 10.20 -12.73 3.96
CA ARG A 175 10.95 -12.17 5.05
C ARG A 175 10.57 -12.83 6.35
N GLU A 176 11.56 -12.97 7.21
CA GLU A 176 11.43 -13.68 8.46
C GLU A 176 12.06 -12.87 9.59
N ILE A 177 11.41 -12.84 10.74
CA ILE A 177 11.92 -12.20 11.96
C ILE A 177 11.65 -13.15 13.12
N MET A 178 12.71 -13.60 13.79
CA MET A 178 12.61 -14.43 14.99
C MET A 178 12.11 -13.60 16.19
N TYR A 179 11.37 -14.23 17.10
CA TYR A 179 10.78 -13.50 18.24
C TYR A 179 11.82 -12.91 19.21
N ASP A 180 12.98 -13.55 19.36
CA ASP A 180 14.09 -13.08 20.19
C ASP A 180 14.71 -11.78 19.67
N LYS A 181 14.61 -11.50 18.36
CA LYS A 181 15.15 -10.28 17.72
C LYS A 181 14.17 -9.12 17.68
N ILE A 182 12.95 -9.30 18.18
CA ILE A 182 11.94 -8.24 18.22
C ILE A 182 12.12 -7.47 19.53
N ALA A 183 12.51 -6.21 19.45
CA ALA A 183 12.70 -5.33 20.60
C ALA A 183 11.36 -4.73 21.06
N ASP A 184 10.55 -4.28 20.11
CA ASP A 184 9.27 -3.62 20.38
C ASP A 184 8.22 -3.97 19.29
N ILE A 185 6.94 -3.85 19.65
CA ILE A 185 5.81 -4.10 18.77
C ILE A 185 4.94 -2.85 18.73
N TYR A 186 5.02 -2.13 17.61
CA TYR A 186 4.20 -0.96 17.36
C TYR A 186 2.90 -1.33 16.64
N ILE A 187 1.77 -0.77 17.07
CA ILE A 187 0.47 -0.94 16.40
C ILE A 187 0.02 0.41 15.85
N ASP A 188 -0.17 0.46 14.53
CA ASP A 188 -0.82 1.58 13.85
C ASP A 188 -2.27 1.22 13.52
N GLN A 189 -3.21 1.91 14.16
CA GLN A 189 -4.64 1.70 13.94
C GLN A 189 -5.34 3.04 13.76
N GLY A 190 -5.62 3.39 12.50
CA GLY A 190 -6.38 4.59 12.14
C GLY A 190 -7.84 4.52 12.59
N LEU A 191 -8.60 5.60 12.35
CA LEU A 191 -10.02 5.69 12.73
C LEU A 191 -10.86 4.54 12.13
N LEU A 192 -10.73 4.30 10.82
CA LEU A 192 -11.39 3.19 10.14
C LEU A 192 -10.91 1.82 10.65
N GLY A 193 -9.62 1.73 10.97
CA GLY A 193 -9.05 0.54 11.59
C GLY A 193 -9.69 0.22 12.94
N ARG A 194 -10.04 1.24 13.74
CA ARG A 194 -10.74 1.06 15.02
C ARG A 194 -12.18 0.61 14.83
N ILE A 195 -12.89 1.16 13.86
CA ILE A 195 -14.31 0.82 13.58
C ILE A 195 -14.43 -0.61 13.04
N PHE A 196 -13.59 -0.98 12.08
CA PHE A 196 -13.64 -2.29 11.42
C PHE A 196 -12.63 -3.31 11.99
N ASN A 197 -12.05 -3.00 13.15
CA ASN A 197 -11.08 -3.82 13.88
C ASN A 197 -9.94 -4.41 13.02
N TYR A 198 -9.29 -3.57 12.21
CA TYR A 198 -8.05 -3.92 11.51
C TYR A 198 -6.95 -2.92 11.83
N GLY A 199 -5.69 -3.35 11.81
CA GLY A 199 -4.55 -2.48 12.07
C GLY A 199 -3.26 -3.02 11.48
N THR A 200 -2.21 -2.22 11.51
CA THR A 200 -0.88 -2.63 11.05
C THR A 200 0.00 -2.85 12.27
N ILE A 201 0.65 -4.01 12.35
CA ILE A 201 1.60 -4.34 13.42
C ILE A 201 3.00 -4.27 12.83
N ILE A 202 3.88 -3.50 13.46
CA ILE A 202 5.26 -3.29 13.02
C ILE A 202 6.19 -3.86 14.11
N PRO A 203 6.76 -5.05 13.91
CA PRO A 203 7.82 -5.55 14.78
C PRO A 203 9.09 -4.73 14.51
N VAL A 204 9.59 -4.06 15.54
CA VAL A 204 10.82 -3.26 15.49
C VAL A 204 11.94 -4.12 16.08
N SER A 205 13.01 -4.33 15.32
CA SER A 205 14.20 -5.03 15.83
C SER A 205 15.19 -4.07 16.48
N GLU A 206 16.07 -4.58 17.33
CA GLU A 206 17.12 -3.81 18.02
C GLU A 206 18.04 -3.03 17.06
N SER A 207 18.26 -3.52 15.84
CA SER A 207 19.12 -2.87 14.83
C SER A 207 18.53 -1.59 14.21
N GLY A 208 17.38 -1.09 14.68
CA GLY A 208 16.63 0.00 14.04
C GLY A 208 15.88 -0.43 12.78
N PHE A 209 15.86 -1.74 12.49
CA PHE A 209 15.06 -2.30 11.41
C PHE A 209 13.57 -2.01 11.64
N GLY A 210 12.94 -1.33 10.67
CA GLY A 210 11.52 -0.93 10.73
C GLY A 210 11.29 0.58 10.83
N LEU A 211 12.36 1.38 10.98
CA LEU A 211 12.27 2.84 11.17
C LEU A 211 12.08 3.65 9.87
N GLY A 212 12.16 3.05 8.68
CA GLY A 212 11.85 3.72 7.40
C GLY A 212 12.80 4.86 6.99
N GLU A 213 12.57 5.44 5.81
CA GLU A 213 13.35 6.54 5.20
C GLU A 213 13.55 7.76 6.14
N ASP A 214 12.66 7.96 7.11
CA ASP A 214 12.72 9.09 8.03
C ASP A 214 13.99 9.09 8.90
N ALA A 215 14.52 7.90 9.26
CA ALA A 215 15.80 7.78 9.98
C ALA A 215 17.01 8.09 9.07
N ALA A 216 16.94 7.71 7.79
CA ALA A 216 17.98 8.01 6.81
C ALA A 216 18.01 9.49 6.44
N LEU A 217 16.84 10.13 6.31
CA LEU A 217 16.75 11.57 6.06
C LEU A 217 17.21 12.38 7.30
N ALA A 218 16.85 11.92 8.50
CA ALA A 218 17.32 12.52 9.75
C ALA A 218 18.84 12.40 9.91
N SER A 219 19.44 11.25 9.59
CA SER A 219 20.90 11.06 9.65
C SER A 219 21.65 11.87 8.59
N LEU A 220 21.11 11.98 7.37
CA LEU A 220 21.64 12.89 6.34
C LEU A 220 21.56 14.35 6.76
N SER A 221 20.49 14.76 7.44
CA SER A 221 20.35 16.14 7.95
C SER A 221 21.25 16.44 9.16
N ALA A 222 21.54 15.42 9.98
CA ALA A 222 22.47 15.52 11.10
C ALA A 222 23.94 15.47 10.66
N ALA A 223 24.23 14.84 9.52
CA ALA A 223 25.57 14.71 8.94
C ALA A 223 25.94 15.85 7.97
N ALA A 224 25.00 16.72 7.60
CA ALA A 224 25.27 17.84 6.72
C ALA A 224 26.00 18.98 7.48
N PRO A 225 27.25 19.34 7.11
CA PRO A 225 27.92 20.46 7.73
C PRO A 225 27.18 21.75 7.42
N ILE A 226 26.70 22.44 8.46
CA ILE A 226 26.18 23.81 8.37
C ILE A 226 27.38 24.72 8.01
N GLY A 227 27.63 24.92 6.72
CA GLY A 227 28.83 25.61 6.25
C GLY A 227 28.68 26.28 4.89
N LYS A 228 28.33 27.58 4.93
CA LYS A 228 28.63 28.66 3.96
C LYS A 228 28.85 28.27 2.49
N LYS A 229 27.76 28.25 1.70
CA LYS A 229 27.58 29.00 0.42
C LYS A 229 26.30 28.54 -0.29
N GLY A 230 25.25 29.35 -0.21
CA GLY A 230 24.42 29.73 -1.37
C GLY A 230 23.55 28.71 -2.10
N VAL A 231 23.50 27.42 -1.73
CA VAL A 231 22.44 26.53 -2.23
C VAL A 231 21.34 26.50 -1.19
N MET A 232 20.29 27.26 -1.48
CA MET A 232 19.04 27.28 -0.73
C MET A 232 18.39 25.91 -0.85
N GLY A 233 18.84 24.98 0.00
CA GLY A 233 18.14 23.75 0.28
C GLY A 233 16.76 24.14 0.75
N VAL A 234 15.76 23.87 -0.09
CA VAL A 234 14.34 24.07 0.21
C VAL A 234 13.98 23.10 1.33
N SER A 235 14.28 23.48 2.58
CA SER A 235 13.77 22.84 3.78
C SER A 235 12.35 23.35 4.03
N VAL A 236 11.45 23.04 3.10
CA VAL A 236 10.01 23.18 3.33
C VAL A 236 9.58 21.94 4.11
N GLY A 237 9.53 22.08 5.44
CA GLY A 237 8.97 21.03 6.27
C GLY A 237 9.56 20.99 7.66
N GLY A 238 9.16 21.94 8.51
CA GLY A 238 9.25 21.75 9.95
C GLY A 238 8.45 20.53 10.36
N LYS A 239 9.11 19.38 10.51
CA LYS A 239 8.58 18.22 11.21
C LYS A 239 9.51 17.95 12.38
N ARG A 240 9.05 18.27 13.59
CA ARG A 240 9.58 17.67 14.81
C ARG A 240 9.71 16.16 14.54
N GLY A 241 10.94 15.67 14.59
CA GLY A 241 11.28 14.27 14.31
C GLY A 241 10.68 13.34 15.36
N VAL A 242 9.39 13.06 15.25
CA VAL A 242 8.80 11.89 15.87
C VAL A 242 9.00 10.76 14.88
N SER A 243 10.08 10.00 15.06
CA SER A 243 10.39 8.81 14.27
C SER A 243 9.34 7.75 14.53
N ARG A 244 8.18 7.87 13.86
CA ARG A 244 7.19 6.79 13.82
C ARG A 244 7.74 5.72 12.88
N PRO A 245 7.92 4.47 13.33
CA PRO A 245 8.41 3.42 12.44
C PRO A 245 7.46 3.28 11.26
N ARG A 246 7.92 3.65 10.06
CA ARG A 246 7.16 3.52 8.83
C ARG A 246 7.77 2.40 8.01
N ALA A 247 7.40 1.19 8.36
CA ALA A 247 7.82 0.00 7.64
C ALA A 247 7.06 -0.10 6.30
N ALA A 248 7.78 -0.50 5.24
CA ALA A 248 7.14 -0.90 3.99
C ALA A 248 6.15 -2.06 4.24
N THR A 249 5.13 -2.23 3.40
CA THR A 249 4.03 -3.19 3.60
C THR A 249 4.49 -4.64 3.86
N TYR A 250 5.67 -5.03 3.35
CA TYR A 250 6.28 -6.35 3.55
C TYR A 250 7.17 -6.46 4.80
N PHE A 251 7.50 -5.32 5.41
CA PHE A 251 8.23 -5.23 6.69
C PHE A 251 7.31 -5.08 7.90
N SER A 252 6.01 -4.95 7.67
CA SER A 252 4.96 -4.90 8.69
C SER A 252 3.91 -5.97 8.43
N LEU A 253 3.25 -6.44 9.48
CA LEU A 253 1.98 -7.14 9.33
C LEU A 253 0.90 -6.10 8.99
N TYR A 254 0.76 -5.78 7.70
CA TYR A 254 -0.10 -4.70 7.24
C TYR A 254 -1.57 -5.11 7.14
N GLY A 255 -2.45 -4.31 7.76
CA GLY A 255 -3.90 -4.49 7.65
C GLY A 255 -4.45 -5.77 8.29
N VAL A 256 -3.80 -6.24 9.35
CA VAL A 256 -4.18 -7.43 10.12
C VAL A 256 -5.57 -7.25 10.75
N PRO A 257 -6.49 -8.21 10.58
CA PRO A 257 -7.73 -8.25 11.35
C PRO A 257 -7.43 -8.59 12.82
N ASP A 258 -8.11 -7.89 13.73
CA ASP A 258 -7.93 -8.00 15.18
C ASP A 258 -6.46 -7.88 15.64
N PRO A 259 -5.84 -6.70 15.47
CA PRO A 259 -4.42 -6.50 15.76
C PRO A 259 -4.07 -6.75 17.24
N ARG A 260 -5.04 -6.63 18.16
CA ARG A 260 -4.83 -6.84 19.59
C ARG A 260 -4.55 -8.31 19.91
N ARG A 261 -5.35 -9.21 19.34
CA ARG A 261 -5.15 -10.66 19.50
C ARG A 261 -3.80 -11.09 18.94
N ILE A 262 -3.45 -10.62 17.76
CA ILE A 262 -2.19 -10.97 17.10
C ILE A 262 -0.99 -10.45 17.89
N ARG A 263 -1.07 -9.23 18.44
CA ARG A 263 -0.05 -8.70 19.36
C ARG A 263 0.08 -9.55 20.61
N GLY A 264 -1.04 -10.03 21.18
CA GLY A 264 -1.04 -10.93 22.33
C GLY A 264 -0.26 -12.22 22.05
N ILE A 265 -0.53 -12.86 20.91
CA ILE A 265 0.18 -14.08 20.48
C ILE A 265 1.68 -13.81 20.32
N ILE A 266 2.06 -12.72 19.64
CA ILE A 266 3.48 -12.38 19.47
C ILE A 266 4.15 -12.14 20.84
N GLY A 267 3.48 -11.43 21.74
CA GLY A 267 4.00 -11.15 23.08
C GLY A 267 4.16 -12.41 23.93
N GLU A 268 3.21 -13.34 23.86
CA GLU A 268 3.30 -14.65 24.53
C GLU A 268 4.49 -15.45 24.01
N ARG A 269 4.66 -15.54 22.68
CA ARG A 269 5.83 -16.18 22.06
C ARG A 269 7.13 -15.51 22.51
N GLN A 270 7.21 -14.18 22.53
CA GLN A 270 8.40 -13.48 23.03
C GLN A 270 8.72 -13.84 24.49
N LEU A 271 7.72 -14.03 25.35
CA LEU A 271 7.94 -14.45 26.73
C LEU A 271 8.49 -15.88 26.80
N GLU A 272 7.99 -16.81 25.98
CA GLU A 272 8.50 -18.19 25.92
C GLU A 272 9.98 -18.27 25.55
N PHE A 273 10.48 -17.36 24.72
CA PHE A 273 11.90 -17.31 24.32
C PHE A 273 12.82 -16.57 25.31
N LYS A 274 12.27 -15.94 26.37
CA LYS A 274 13.12 -15.31 27.39
C LYS A 274 13.77 -16.37 28.29
N GLU A 275 14.98 -16.07 28.75
CA GLU A 275 15.76 -16.99 29.59
C GLU A 275 15.04 -17.35 30.90
N ALA A 276 14.37 -16.39 31.54
CA ALA A 276 13.75 -16.61 32.85
C ALA A 276 12.67 -17.72 32.85
N PRO A 277 11.72 -17.78 31.91
CA PRO A 277 10.81 -18.91 31.77
C PRO A 277 11.50 -20.25 31.47
N ILE A 278 12.56 -20.25 30.65
CA ILE A 278 13.32 -21.45 30.32
C ILE A 278 14.00 -21.99 31.59
N LEU A 279 14.66 -21.12 32.35
CA LEU A 279 15.32 -21.46 33.61
C LEU A 279 14.33 -21.98 34.65
N ARG A 280 13.15 -21.38 34.78
CA ARG A 280 12.08 -21.89 35.66
C ARG A 280 11.64 -23.29 35.26
N ARG A 281 11.43 -23.53 33.96
CA ARG A 281 11.05 -24.86 33.46
C ARG A 281 12.13 -25.89 33.74
N ILE A 282 13.40 -25.53 33.60
CA ILE A 282 14.54 -26.41 33.97
C ILE A 282 14.54 -26.68 35.48
N GLU A 283 14.34 -25.65 36.31
CA GLU A 283 14.28 -25.79 37.77
C GLU A 283 13.14 -26.73 38.20
N ASP A 284 11.95 -26.58 37.62
CA ASP A 284 10.78 -27.41 37.92
C ASP A 284 11.03 -28.88 37.53
N LEU A 285 11.59 -29.13 36.35
CA LEU A 285 11.97 -30.48 35.91
C LEU A 285 13.01 -31.12 36.84
N LEU A 286 14.02 -30.36 37.26
CA LEU A 286 15.03 -30.85 38.23
C LEU A 286 14.40 -31.15 39.59
N ARG A 287 13.42 -30.35 40.04
CA ARG A 287 12.67 -30.61 41.28
C ARG A 287 11.82 -31.88 41.16
N GLU A 288 11.16 -32.11 40.03
CA GLU A 288 10.38 -33.34 39.78
C GLU A 288 11.27 -34.58 39.71
N GLU A 289 12.43 -34.49 39.05
CA GLU A 289 13.41 -35.57 38.99
C GLU A 289 13.97 -35.90 40.39
N LYS A 290 14.23 -34.88 41.21
CA LYS A 290 14.65 -35.10 42.60
C LYS A 290 13.57 -35.80 43.42
N LYS A 291 12.31 -35.37 43.30
CA LYS A 291 11.18 -35.99 44.02
C LYS A 291 10.89 -37.43 43.57
N SER A 292 11.11 -37.76 42.31
CA SER A 292 10.97 -39.15 41.81
C SER A 292 12.09 -40.04 42.35
N LYS A 293 13.34 -39.58 42.34
CA LYS A 293 14.47 -40.31 42.96
C LYS A 293 14.29 -40.53 44.47
N GLU A 294 13.75 -39.56 45.20
CA GLU A 294 13.42 -39.70 46.63
C GLU A 294 12.28 -40.71 46.89
N LYS A 295 11.39 -40.95 45.92
CA LYS A 295 10.30 -41.94 46.02
C LYS A 295 10.71 -43.36 45.61
N GLU A 296 11.73 -43.50 44.76
CA GLU A 296 12.25 -44.81 44.32
C GLU A 296 13.35 -45.35 45.25
N GLY A 297 14.00 -44.48 46.04
CA GLY A 297 15.08 -44.83 46.96
C GLY A 297 14.67 -45.05 48.42
N GLY A 298 13.39 -44.97 48.76
CA GLY A 298 12.83 -45.24 50.10
C GLY A 298 11.80 -46.34 50.06
#